data_AF-A0A7W7YU59-F1
#
_entry.id   AF-A0A7W7YU59-F1
#
_cell.length_a   1.000
_cell.length_b   1.000
_cell.length_c   1.000
_cell.angle_alpha   90.00
_cell.angle_beta   90.00
_cell.angle_gamma   90.00
#
_symmetry.space_group_name_H-M   'P 1'
#
loop_
_entity.id
_entity.type
_entity.pdbx_description
1 polymer ?
#
loop_
_entity_poly.entity_id
_entity_poly.type
_entity_poly.pdbx_seq_one_letter_code
_entity_poly.pdbx_strand_id
1 'polypeptide(L)' 'MRALVQRVSSARVVVDGAVTGEIGNGLLVFICAMRGDTEKESE' A
#
# COMPACT_ATOMS: atom_id res chain seq x y z
N MET A 1 2.15 10.82 8.39
CA MET A 1 1.66 9.75 7.51
C MET A 1 0.65 8.88 8.25
N ARG A 2 -0.29 8.21 7.56
CA ARG A 2 -1.13 7.15 8.15
C ARG A 2 -1.16 5.92 7.25
N ALA A 3 -1.25 4.75 7.86
CA ALA A 3 -1.35 3.47 7.17
C ALA A 3 -2.55 2.66 7.69
N LEU A 4 -3.32 2.08 6.77
CA LEU A 4 -4.22 0.96 7.06
C LEU A 4 -3.55 -0.32 6.55
N VAL A 5 -3.27 -1.23 7.47
CA VAL A 5 -2.54 -2.47 7.18
C VAL A 5 -3.50 -3.66 7.23
N GLN A 6 -3.48 -4.48 6.18
CA GLN A 6 -4.23 -5.73 6.11
C GLN A 6 -3.26 -6.89 5.94
N ARG A 7 -3.37 -7.91 6.80
CA ARG A 7 -2.72 -9.20 6.56
C ARG A 7 -3.50 -9.96 5.50
N VAL A 8 -2.83 -10.39 4.44
CA VAL A 8 -3.45 -11.01 3.27
C VAL A 8 -2.77 -12.33 2.92
N SER A 9 -3.53 -13.26 2.33
CA SER A 9 -2.97 -14.43 1.66
C SER A 9 -2.49 -14.11 0.24
N SER A 10 -3.04 -13.05 -0.38
CA SER A 10 -2.63 -12.48 -1.66
C SER A 10 -3.26 -11.09 -1.86
N ALA A 11 -2.65 -10.24 -2.69
CA ALA A 11 -3.23 -8.96 -3.13
C ALA A 11 -2.64 -8.55 -4.50
N ARG A 12 -3.40 -7.80 -5.31
CA ARG A 12 -2.95 -7.29 -6.61
C ARG A 12 -3.53 -5.92 -6.95
N VAL A 13 -2.81 -5.19 -7.81
CA VAL A 13 -3.26 -3.93 -8.42
C VAL A 13 -3.46 -4.16 -9.92
N VAL A 14 -4.60 -3.73 -10.44
CA VAL A 14 -4.96 -3.88 -11.86
C VAL A 14 -5.29 -2.49 -12.42
N VAL A 15 -4.66 -2.13 -13.53
CA VAL A 15 -4.91 -0.88 -14.28
C VAL A 15 -5.18 -1.26 -15.73
N ASP A 16 -6.30 -0.78 -16.30
CA ASP A 16 -6.73 -1.08 -17.67
C ASP A 16 -6.75 -2.59 -18.01
N GLY A 17 -7.12 -3.42 -17.01
CA GLY A 17 -7.17 -4.88 -17.15
C GLY A 17 -5.84 -5.61 -17.03
N ALA A 18 -4.72 -4.89 -16.92
CA ALA A 18 -3.38 -5.47 -16.73
C ALA A 18 -2.95 -5.42 -15.24
N VAL A 19 -2.34 -6.50 -14.75
CA VAL A 19 -1.76 -6.54 -13.40
C VAL A 19 -0.47 -5.71 -13.38
N THR A 20 -0.43 -4.67 -12.55
CA THR A 20 0.74 -3.79 -12.40
C THR A 20 1.57 -4.10 -11.16
N GLY A 21 1.01 -4.88 -10.23
CA GLY A 21 1.72 -5.39 -9.05
C GLY A 21 0.91 -6.47 -8.34
N GLU A 22 1.59 -7.47 -7.79
CA GLU A 22 0.96 -8.60 -7.10
C GLU A 22 1.89 -9.13 -6.01
N ILE A 23 1.29 -9.57 -4.90
CA ILE A 23 1.96 -10.24 -3.79
C ILE A 23 1.20 -11.51 -3.37
N GLY A 24 1.94 -12.49 -2.83
CA GLY A 24 1.39 -13.66 -2.14
C GLY A 24 1.07 -13.36 -0.67
N ASN A 25 1.37 -14.30 0.23
CA ASN A 25 1.14 -14.12 1.66
C ASN A 25 1.96 -12.93 2.20
N GLY A 26 1.31 -11.98 2.86
CA GLY A 26 2.00 -10.77 3.32
C GLY A 26 1.06 -9.70 3.87
N LEU A 27 1.47 -8.45 3.68
CA LEU A 27 0.72 -7.27 4.12
C LEU A 27 0.38 -6.39 2.92
N LEU A 28 -0.88 -5.99 2.81
CA LEU A 28 -1.32 -4.90 1.95
C LEU A 28 -1.35 -3.61 2.79
N VAL A 29 -0.68 -2.57 2.33
CA VAL A 29 -0.59 -1.28 3.02
C VAL A 29 -1.30 -0.22 2.17
N PHE A 30 -2.41 0.30 2.66
CA PHE A 30 -2.99 1.53 2.14
C PHE A 30 -2.35 2.70 2.87
N ILE A 31 -1.55 3.47 2.14
CA ILE A 31 -0.81 4.61 2.70
C ILE A 31 -1.50 5.93 2.35
N CYS A 32 -1.50 6.86 3.31
CA CYS A 32 -2.03 8.21 3.14
C CYS A 32 -1.01 9.23 3.64
N ALA A 33 -0.51 10.04 2.70
CA ALA A 33 0.22 11.26 3.02
C ALA A 33 -0.77 12.35 3.43
N MET A 34 -0.51 13.01 4.54
CA MET A 34 -1.33 14.06 5.13
C MET A 34 -0.65 15.42 4.97
N ARG A 35 -1.44 16.50 5.07
CA ARG A 35 -0.89 17.85 5.06
C ARG A 35 0.09 18.03 6.22
N GLY A 36 1.30 18.48 5.89
CA GLY A 36 2.37 18.70 6.86
C GLY A 36 3.24 17.47 7.12
N ASP A 37 2.94 16.32 6.51
CA ASP A 37 3.89 15.22 6.48
C ASP A 37 5.17 15.66 5.74
N THR A 38 6.30 15.25 6.28
CA THR A 38 7.64 15.40 5.73
C THR A 38 8.27 14.02 5.52
N GLU A 39 9.51 13.97 5.03
CA GLU A 39 10.25 12.71 4.91
C GLU A 39 10.41 11.98 6.25
N LYS A 40 10.43 12.71 7.37
CA LYS A 40 10.53 12.14 8.71
C LYS A 40 9.38 11.19 9.03
N GLU A 41 8.18 11.44 8.51
CA GLU A 41 7.01 10.60 8.72
C GLU A 41 7.00 9.35 7.81
N SER A 42 8.01 9.20 6.94
CA SER A 42 8.19 8.05 6.03
C SER A 42 9.32 7.10 6.43
N GLU A 43 10.16 7.48 7.40
CA GLU A 43 11.17 6.60 8.05
C GLU A 43 10.52 5.60 9.01
#